data_AF-A0A914SVW3-F1
#
_entry.id   AF-A0A914SVW3-F1
#
_cell.length_a   1.000
_cell.length_b   1.000
_cell.length_c   1.000
_cell.angle_alpha   90.00
_cell.angle_beta   90.00
_cell.angle_gamma   90.00
#
_symmetry.space_group_name_H-M   'P 1'
#
loop_
_entity.id
_entity.type
_entity.pdbx_description
1 polymer ?
#
loop_
_entity_poly.entity_id
_entity_poly.type
_entity_poly.pdbx_seq_one_letter_code
_entity_poly.pdbx_strand_id
1 'polypeptide(L)' 'GNYENRTVFDSLDIGWQLLRIFPREMLKRIPAKTLDKYYPRGGAATTKSES' A
#
# COMPACT_ATOMS: atom_id res chain seq x y z
N GLY A 1 -6.14 -18.31 -23.50
CA GLY A 1 -6.76 -18.44 -22.18
C GLY A 1 -5.85 -17.80 -21.18
N ASN A 2 -6.30 -16.72 -20.53
CA ASN A 2 -5.42 -15.82 -19.79
C ASN A 2 -5.06 -16.44 -18.43
N TYR A 3 -4.11 -17.39 -18.43
CA TYR A 3 -3.47 -17.87 -17.21
C TYR A 3 -2.53 -16.78 -16.70
N GLU A 4 -3.09 -15.65 -16.25
CA GLU A 4 -2.34 -14.87 -15.28
C GLU A 4 -2.25 -15.73 -14.03
N ASN A 5 -1.13 -16.44 -13.89
CA ASN A 5 -0.71 -16.99 -12.60
C ASN A 5 -0.36 -15.80 -11.70
N ARG A 6 -1.39 -15.07 -11.26
CA ARG A 6 -1.23 -14.08 -10.20
C ARG A 6 -0.84 -14.86 -8.97
N THR A 7 0.37 -14.63 -8.51
CA THR A 7 0.76 -15.15 -7.21
C THR A 7 -0.10 -14.48 -6.14
N VAL A 8 -0.18 -15.10 -4.98
CA VAL A 8 -0.82 -14.48 -3.81
C VAL A 8 -0.23 -13.08 -3.54
N PHE A 9 1.06 -12.89 -3.84
CA PHE A 9 1.77 -11.62 -3.67
C PHE A 9 1.33 -10.56 -4.68
N ASP A 10 1.10 -10.92 -5.95
CA ASP A 10 0.63 -9.97 -6.97
C ASP A 10 -0.77 -9.45 -6.63
N SER A 11 -1.66 -10.34 -6.17
CA SER A 11 -3.00 -9.96 -5.75
C SER A 11 -2.97 -9.03 -4.51
N LEU A 12 -2.06 -9.29 -3.57
CA LEU A 12 -1.85 -8.44 -2.41
C LEU A 12 -1.31 -7.06 -2.82
N ASP A 13 -0.36 -6.98 -3.75
CA ASP A 13 0.20 -5.70 -4.19
C ASP A 13 -0.87 -4.82 -4.87
N ILE A 14 -1.72 -5.39 -5.72
CA ILE A 14 -2.87 -4.67 -6.31
C ILE A 14 -3.81 -4.14 -5.22
N GLY A 15 -4.11 -4.96 -4.21
CA GLY A 15 -4.90 -4.53 -3.05
C GLY A 15 -4.27 -3.36 -2.31
N TRP A 16 -2.95 -3.39 -2.08
CA TRP A 16 -2.22 -2.29 -1.45
C TRP A 16 -2.16 -1.02 -2.31
N GLN A 17 -2.06 -1.15 -3.64
CA GLN A 17 -2.14 -0.01 -4.56
C GLN A 17 -3.49 0.72 -4.44
N LEU A 18 -4.60 -0.03 -4.34
CA LEU A 18 -5.93 0.55 -4.10
C LEU A 18 -6.01 1.19 -2.70
N LEU A 19 -5.49 0.54 -1.66
CA LEU A 19 -5.55 1.09 -0.29
C LEU A 19 -4.75 2.39 -0.13
N ARG A 20 -3.72 2.62 -0.95
CA ARG A 20 -2.90 3.85 -0.94
C ARG A 20 -3.63 5.09 -1.46
N ILE A 21 -4.77 4.94 -2.15
CA ILE A 21 -5.58 6.10 -2.57
C ILE A 21 -6.33 6.72 -1.39
N PHE A 22 -6.54 5.96 -0.32
CA PHE A 22 -7.21 6.40 0.90
C PHE A 22 -6.19 6.87 1.93
N PRO A 23 -6.53 7.85 2.78
CA PRO A 23 -5.64 8.30 3.84
C PRO A 23 -5.38 7.19 4.86
N ARG A 24 -4.15 7.13 5.36
CA ARG A 24 -3.68 6.13 6.34
C ARG A 24 -4.60 6.06 7.57
N GLU A 25 -5.19 7.18 7.98
CA GLU A 25 -6.08 7.29 9.13
C GLU A 25 -7.40 6.51 8.97
N MET A 26 -7.83 6.25 7.74
CA MET A 26 -9.02 5.42 7.45
C MET A 26 -8.72 3.91 7.52
N LEU A 27 -7.45 3.52 7.48
CA LEU A 27 -7.01 2.11 7.49
C LEU A 27 -6.92 1.52 8.91
N LYS A 28 -7.90 1.83 9.78
CA LYS A 28 -7.94 1.40 11.19
C LYS A 28 -8.15 -0.11 11.38
N ARG A 29 -8.59 -0.81 10.33
CA ARG A 29 -8.84 -2.26 10.36
C ARG A 29 -7.57 -3.10 10.14
N ILE A 30 -6.49 -2.47 9.67
CA ILE A 30 -5.22 -3.15 9.40
C ILE A 30 -4.30 -2.92 10.60
N PRO A 31 -3.64 -3.96 11.14
CA PRO A 31 -2.68 -3.81 12.23
C PRO A 31 -1.57 -2.83 11.85
N ALA A 32 -1.22 -1.92 12.77
CA ALA A 32 -0.19 -0.90 12.54
C ALA A 32 1.13 -1.52 12.01
N LYS A 33 1.56 -2.66 12.58
CA LYS A 33 2.76 -3.40 12.14
C LYS A 33 2.74 -3.79 10.66
N THR A 34 1.58 -4.21 10.15
CA THR A 34 1.39 -4.59 8.74
C THR A 34 1.29 -3.33 7.88
N LEU A 35 0.55 -2.33 8.35
CA LEU A 35 0.40 -1.05 7.67
C LEU A 35 1.75 -0.37 7.47
N ASP A 36 2.58 -0.26 8.50
CA ASP A 36 3.93 0.33 8.44
C ASP A 36 4.87 -0.42 7.48
N LYS A 37 4.67 -1.72 7.28
CA LYS A 37 5.53 -2.53 6.41
C LYS A 37 5.13 -2.45 4.92
N TYR A 38 3.83 -2.38 4.62
CA TYR A 38 3.32 -2.52 3.24
C TYR A 38 2.68 -1.25 2.67
N TYR A 39 2.27 -0.31 3.52
CA TYR A 39 1.74 0.99 3.09
C TYR A 39 2.79 1.93 2.46
N PRO A 40 4.03 2.08 3.00
CA PRO A 40 4.98 3.09 2.52
C PRO A 40 5.76 2.66 1.27
N ARG A 41 5.14 2.72 0.09
CA ARG A 41 5.88 2.79 -1.20
C ARG A 41 5.32 3.90 -2.08
N GLY A 42 6.02 5.05 -2.06
CA GLY A 42 6.10 5.97 -3.19
C GLY A 42 5.30 7.28 -3.18
N GLY A 43 4.90 7.84 -2.02
CA GLY A 43 4.17 9.12 -2.04
C GLY A 43 4.21 10.01 -0.78
N ALA A 44 4.93 9.63 0.27
CA ALA A 44 4.99 10.42 1.51
C ALA A 44 6.43 10.66 2.01
N ALA A 45 7.41 10.60 1.12
CA ALA A 45 8.78 11.05 1.37
C ALA A 45 9.14 12.33 0.60
N THR A 46 8.14 13.09 0.12
CA THR A 46 8.33 14.37 -0.58
C THR A 46 7.40 15.45 -0.02
N THR A 47 7.42 15.65 1.30
CA THR A 47 7.23 16.98 1.92
C THR A 47 8.10 17.07 3.20
N LYS A 48 9.34 16.61 3.08
CA LYS A 48 10.44 17.10 3.92
C LYS A 48 11.51 17.67 2.99
N SER A 49 11.16 18.79 2.37
CA SER A 49 12.07 19.80 1.83
C SER A 49 11.47 21.11 2.35
N GLU A 50 11.83 21.52 3.56
CA GLU A 50 13.04 22.31 3.84
C GLU A 50 12.90 23.72 3.25
N SER A 51 12.70 24.69 4.17
CA SER A 51 12.75 26.16 4.02
C SER A 51 11.53 26.87 3.45
#